data_AF-A0AAN6Y0A2-F1
#
_entry.id   AF-A0AAN6Y0A2-F1
#
_cell.length_a   1.000
_cell.length_b   1.000
_cell.length_c   1.000
_cell.angle_alpha   90.00
_cell.angle_beta   90.00
_cell.angle_gamma   90.00
#
_symmetry.space_group_name_H-M   'P 1'
#
loop_
_entity.id
_entity.type
_entity.pdbx_description
1 polymer ?
#
loop_
_entity_poly.entity_id
_entity_poly.type
_entity_poly.pdbx_seq_one_letter_code
_entity_poly.pdbx_strand_id
1 'polypeptide(L)'
;MTIILATKTLLATLLLFSIHTRYVSAQGTTIRAPTPSSSPSPSRGLHSLFVAAGKHHFGNTMDVNVFDDAAYQAIASNKNEFGMVVPENSQKWGPIQPTEGDFEFGNTDSVADRVDANGQMFRCHALTWHSQLPTFVQNGTWTRETLTAAIENHIQTVVSHYKGQCYSWDVVNEALNENGTFRDSVFLRVLGTDYLPISFLAAAKADPTAKLYYNDFNLETSQRKADGAARIVQIIRDGGARIDGLGFQAHLRVGITPSQANLTATLKRFTDLDLEVTLSELDIAHTKLPASEDDLAQQATDYVSAVGACLAVPKCVGITVWQFTDKYSWIPSTFPGLGDACLFTANFTKKPAYFAVENLLLAVAESVRAVVSGEAAGAINGTLAGGGNRNGSSLIANMTAAGRAGGGEYRGVPSSAAADMTQRGVVIYRAVKRLVLRGMWSRTLSPSQQPADRLF
;
A
#
# COMPACT_ATOMS: atom_id res chain seq x y z
N MET A 1 -20.15 52.95 -36.25
CA MET A 1 -19.22 53.80 -37.03
C MET A 1 -20.06 54.69 -37.93
N THR A 2 -20.00 56.00 -37.74
CA THR A 2 -20.80 56.98 -38.49
C THR A 2 -20.00 57.46 -39.71
N ILE A 3 -20.54 57.14 -40.89
CA ILE A 3 -20.54 57.89 -42.17
C ILE A 3 -19.20 58.41 -42.71
N ILE A 4 -18.72 57.84 -43.82
CA ILE A 4 -18.22 58.60 -44.99
C ILE A 4 -18.72 57.95 -46.29
N LEU A 5 -19.11 58.83 -47.20
CA LEU A 5 -19.85 58.67 -48.45
C LEU A 5 -18.98 58.27 -49.67
N ALA A 6 -19.70 57.76 -50.69
CA ALA A 6 -19.48 57.88 -52.15
C ALA A 6 -18.40 56.98 -52.79
N THR A 7 -18.59 56.37 -53.97
CA THR A 7 -19.38 56.72 -55.17
C THR A 7 -19.86 55.47 -55.95
N LYS A 8 -20.92 55.65 -56.75
CA LYS A 8 -21.53 54.67 -57.69
C LYS A 8 -21.03 54.86 -59.13
N THR A 9 -20.81 53.77 -59.87
CA THR A 9 -21.06 53.50 -61.33
C THR A 9 -20.38 52.16 -61.70
N LEU A 10 -20.79 51.27 -62.60
CA LEU A 10 -21.90 51.12 -63.55
C LEU A 10 -22.00 49.60 -63.94
N LEU A 11 -23.09 49.27 -64.63
CA LEU A 11 -23.65 48.00 -65.11
C LEU A 11 -22.79 47.04 -65.99
N ALA A 12 -23.08 45.74 -65.78
CA ALA A 12 -23.58 44.73 -66.74
C ALA A 12 -22.69 43.81 -67.61
N THR A 13 -23.09 42.52 -67.53
CA THR A 13 -23.22 41.45 -68.55
C THR A 13 -22.03 40.58 -68.99
N LEU A 14 -22.17 39.29 -68.61
CA LEU A 14 -21.84 38.02 -69.27
C LEU A 14 -20.82 38.02 -70.42
N LEU A 15 -19.79 37.17 -70.27
CA LEU A 15 -19.43 36.23 -71.33
C LEU A 15 -18.86 34.94 -70.73
N LEU A 16 -19.49 33.81 -71.06
CA LEU A 16 -18.98 32.47 -70.82
C LEU A 16 -17.74 32.22 -71.68
N PHE A 17 -16.65 31.77 -71.05
CA PHE A 17 -15.66 30.93 -71.72
C PHE A 17 -15.31 29.75 -70.80
N SER A 18 -15.75 28.57 -71.23
CA SER A 18 -15.44 27.29 -70.62
C SER A 18 -13.99 26.93 -70.93
N ILE A 19 -13.13 26.91 -69.91
CA ILE A 19 -11.83 26.24 -69.98
C ILE A 19 -11.94 24.95 -69.16
N HIS A 20 -11.78 23.83 -69.87
CA HIS A 20 -11.72 22.49 -69.30
C HIS A 20 -10.43 22.34 -68.47
N THR A 21 -10.51 22.58 -67.17
CA THR A 21 -9.51 22.11 -66.23
C THR A 21 -9.97 20.77 -65.68
N ARG A 22 -9.28 19.69 -66.06
CA ARG A 22 -9.46 18.36 -65.46
C ARG A 22 -9.06 18.44 -63.99
N TYR A 23 -10.03 18.62 -63.10
CA TYR A 23 -9.84 18.35 -61.68
C TYR A 23 -9.96 16.84 -61.46
N VAL A 24 -8.82 16.22 -61.15
CA VAL A 24 -8.78 14.88 -60.56
C VAL A 24 -9.48 14.95 -59.22
N SER A 25 -10.51 14.12 -59.07
CA SER A 25 -11.21 13.85 -57.81
C SER A 25 -10.21 13.39 -56.75
N ALA A 26 -9.90 14.25 -55.79
CA ALA A 26 -9.37 13.82 -54.51
C ALA A 26 -10.58 13.66 -53.57
N GLN A 27 -11.08 12.43 -53.46
CA GLN A 27 -11.98 12.07 -52.37
C GLN A 27 -11.25 12.37 -51.06
N GLY A 28 -11.69 13.42 -50.36
CA GLY A 28 -11.24 13.70 -49.00
C GLY A 28 -11.78 12.63 -48.08
N THR A 29 -11.04 11.55 -47.89
CA THR A 29 -11.24 10.63 -46.77
C THR A 29 -10.86 11.39 -45.51
N THR A 30 -11.86 11.92 -44.81
CA THR A 30 -11.71 12.35 -43.44
C THR A 30 -11.33 11.14 -42.60
N ILE A 31 -10.03 10.96 -42.34
CA ILE A 31 -9.57 10.02 -41.31
C ILE A 31 -10.02 10.62 -39.97
N ARG A 32 -11.17 10.16 -39.51
CA ARG A 32 -11.66 10.41 -38.16
C ARG A 32 -10.62 9.81 -37.21
N ALA A 33 -10.02 10.64 -36.36
CA ALA A 33 -9.16 10.16 -35.28
C ALA A 33 -9.92 9.08 -34.50
N PRO A 34 -9.29 7.95 -34.13
CA PRO A 34 -9.94 6.95 -33.31
C PRO A 34 -10.35 7.63 -32.00
N THR A 35 -11.65 7.73 -31.79
CA THR A 35 -12.20 8.05 -30.47
C THR A 35 -11.70 6.96 -29.53
N PRO A 36 -11.07 7.28 -28.39
CA PRO A 36 -10.77 6.25 -27.41
C PRO A 36 -12.11 5.70 -26.94
N SER A 37 -12.47 4.51 -27.38
CA SER A 37 -13.54 3.76 -26.75
C SER A 37 -12.98 3.23 -25.43
N SER A 38 -12.88 4.09 -24.43
CA SER A 38 -12.75 3.64 -23.05
C SER A 38 -14.11 3.11 -22.64
N SER A 39 -14.45 1.89 -23.07
CA SER A 39 -15.30 1.06 -22.23
C SER A 39 -14.61 1.05 -20.86
N PRO A 40 -15.25 1.51 -19.76
CA PRO A 40 -14.62 1.44 -18.46
C PRO A 40 -14.33 -0.04 -18.24
N SER A 41 -13.03 -0.40 -18.24
CA SER A 41 -12.62 -1.70 -17.74
C SER A 41 -13.23 -1.79 -16.35
N PRO A 42 -14.00 -2.85 -16.01
CA PRO A 42 -14.64 -2.92 -14.70
C PRO A 42 -13.56 -2.70 -13.65
N SER A 43 -13.65 -1.60 -12.90
CA SER A 43 -12.64 -1.23 -11.91
C SER A 43 -12.48 -2.43 -10.98
N ARG A 44 -11.31 -3.07 -11.00
CA ARG A 44 -11.10 -4.32 -10.27
C ARG A 44 -10.98 -4.09 -8.76
N GLY A 45 -11.17 -2.87 -8.27
CA GLY A 45 -10.98 -2.45 -6.89
C GLY A 45 -9.50 -2.44 -6.49
N LEU A 46 -9.14 -1.62 -5.48
CA LEU A 46 -7.74 -1.43 -5.10
C LEU A 46 -7.06 -2.73 -4.70
N HIS A 47 -7.72 -3.60 -3.94
CA HIS A 47 -7.16 -4.90 -3.55
C HIS A 47 -6.84 -5.79 -4.75
N SER A 48 -7.77 -6.00 -5.69
CA SER A 48 -7.48 -6.91 -6.80
C SER A 48 -6.37 -6.37 -7.70
N LEU A 49 -6.29 -5.05 -7.87
CA LEU A 49 -5.20 -4.42 -8.63
C LEU A 49 -3.86 -4.57 -7.90
N PHE A 50 -3.83 -4.42 -6.58
CA PHE A 50 -2.63 -4.61 -5.78
C PHE A 50 -2.16 -6.08 -5.80
N VAL A 51 -3.08 -7.04 -5.75
CA VAL A 51 -2.78 -8.46 -5.93
C VAL A 51 -2.27 -8.76 -7.34
N ALA A 52 -2.90 -8.19 -8.37
CA ALA A 52 -2.43 -8.32 -9.75
C ALA A 52 -1.05 -7.68 -9.98
N ALA A 53 -0.67 -6.69 -9.16
CA ALA A 53 0.67 -6.11 -9.09
C ALA A 53 1.68 -6.97 -8.30
N GLY A 54 1.29 -8.16 -7.84
CA GLY A 54 2.16 -9.13 -7.17
C GLY A 54 2.25 -8.97 -5.66
N LYS A 55 1.29 -8.28 -5.02
CA LYS A 55 1.23 -8.08 -3.57
C LYS A 55 0.14 -8.94 -2.93
N HIS A 56 0.07 -8.96 -1.59
CA HIS A 56 -0.86 -9.85 -0.88
C HIS A 56 -2.21 -9.17 -0.62
N HIS A 57 -2.22 -7.94 -0.09
CA HIS A 57 -3.48 -7.31 0.34
C HIS A 57 -3.45 -5.78 0.30
N PHE A 58 -4.63 -5.22 0.00
CA PHE A 58 -4.95 -3.82 0.22
C PHE A 58 -6.19 -3.85 1.11
N GLY A 59 -6.14 -3.22 2.28
CA GLY A 59 -7.14 -3.37 3.33
C GLY A 59 -7.59 -2.04 3.90
N ASN A 60 -8.49 -2.14 4.88
CA ASN A 60 -9.07 -1.01 5.60
C ASN A 60 -9.39 -1.42 7.05
N THR A 61 -9.50 -0.47 7.98
CA THR A 61 -10.04 -0.75 9.32
C THR A 61 -11.57 -0.77 9.37
N MET A 62 -12.14 -1.55 10.28
CA MET A 62 -13.57 -1.54 10.56
C MET A 62 -13.82 -1.85 12.04
N ASP A 63 -14.93 -1.38 12.58
CA ASP A 63 -15.43 -1.84 13.87
C ASP A 63 -16.96 -1.82 13.89
N VAL A 64 -17.58 -2.27 14.97
CA VAL A 64 -19.06 -2.39 15.08
C VAL A 64 -19.79 -1.05 14.94
N ASN A 65 -19.12 0.08 15.19
CA ASN A 65 -19.68 1.43 15.09
C ASN A 65 -20.10 1.83 13.65
N VAL A 66 -19.61 1.12 12.62
CA VAL A 66 -19.94 1.41 11.21
C VAL A 66 -20.89 0.37 10.60
N PHE A 67 -21.43 -0.56 11.39
CA PHE A 67 -22.21 -1.69 10.86
C PHE A 67 -23.58 -1.28 10.30
N ASP A 68 -24.20 -0.24 10.86
CA ASP A 68 -25.51 0.26 10.46
C ASP A 68 -25.46 1.22 9.26
N ASP A 69 -24.27 1.65 8.83
CA ASP A 69 -24.12 2.49 7.65
C ASP A 69 -24.05 1.63 6.38
N ALA A 70 -25.20 1.44 5.73
CA ALA A 70 -25.30 0.65 4.51
C ALA A 70 -24.38 1.14 3.37
N ALA A 71 -24.13 2.45 3.27
CA ALA A 71 -23.26 3.01 2.24
C ALA A 71 -21.78 2.70 2.52
N TYR A 72 -21.37 2.79 3.80
CA TYR A 72 -20.07 2.31 4.24
C TYR A 72 -19.90 0.82 3.91
N GLN A 73 -20.87 0.00 4.32
CA GLN A 73 -20.81 -1.45 4.19
C GLN A 73 -20.79 -1.92 2.74
N ALA A 74 -21.50 -1.25 1.84
CA ALA A 74 -21.48 -1.56 0.40
C ALA A 74 -20.06 -1.45 -0.21
N ILE A 75 -19.21 -0.57 0.33
CA ILE A 75 -17.82 -0.40 -0.13
C ILE A 75 -16.90 -1.31 0.68
N ALA A 76 -17.00 -1.29 2.00
CA ALA A 76 -16.06 -1.98 2.90
C ALA A 76 -16.13 -3.51 2.80
N SER A 77 -17.29 -4.07 2.48
CA SER A 77 -17.48 -5.52 2.29
C SER A 77 -17.04 -6.02 0.91
N ASN A 78 -16.76 -5.12 -0.03
CA ASN A 78 -16.28 -5.52 -1.35
C ASN A 78 -14.82 -5.98 -1.25
N LYS A 79 -14.60 -7.30 -1.21
CA LYS A 79 -13.25 -7.88 -1.14
C LYS A 79 -12.31 -7.45 -2.27
N ASN A 80 -12.85 -7.07 -3.43
CA ASN A 80 -12.03 -6.59 -4.55
C ASN A 80 -11.50 -5.18 -4.29
N GLU A 81 -12.20 -4.39 -3.46
CA GLU A 81 -11.78 -3.07 -3.01
C GLU A 81 -10.82 -3.20 -1.82
N PHE A 82 -11.24 -3.92 -0.79
CA PHE A 82 -10.47 -4.18 0.43
C PHE A 82 -10.45 -5.68 0.71
N GLY A 83 -9.31 -6.34 0.48
CA GLY A 83 -9.15 -7.78 0.72
C GLY A 83 -8.74 -8.13 2.14
N MET A 84 -8.62 -7.13 3.02
CA MET A 84 -8.20 -7.31 4.40
C MET A 84 -8.85 -6.28 5.31
N VAL A 85 -9.19 -6.70 6.52
CA VAL A 85 -9.78 -5.87 7.56
C VAL A 85 -8.97 -5.95 8.85
N VAL A 86 -8.94 -4.83 9.58
CA VAL A 86 -8.34 -4.71 10.91
C VAL A 86 -9.40 -4.15 11.87
N PRO A 87 -9.63 -4.78 13.03
CA PRO A 87 -10.56 -4.25 14.03
C PRO A 87 -9.94 -3.00 14.65
N GLU A 88 -10.59 -1.84 14.50
CA GLU A 88 -9.96 -0.56 14.87
C GLU A 88 -9.74 -0.43 16.38
N ASN A 89 -10.70 -0.88 17.19
CA ASN A 89 -10.66 -0.68 18.64
C ASN A 89 -11.06 -1.92 19.45
N SER A 90 -12.04 -2.69 18.99
CA SER A 90 -12.67 -3.76 19.75
C SER A 90 -11.73 -4.89 20.18
N GLN A 91 -10.57 -5.05 19.52
CA GLN A 91 -9.59 -6.09 19.84
C GLN A 91 -8.39 -5.60 20.69
N LYS A 92 -8.37 -4.32 21.07
CA LYS A 92 -7.38 -3.79 22.00
C LYS A 92 -7.60 -4.34 23.42
N TRP A 93 -6.57 -4.29 24.27
CA TRP A 93 -6.63 -4.89 25.61
C TRP A 93 -7.83 -4.43 26.43
N GLY A 94 -8.06 -3.12 26.54
CA GLY A 94 -9.15 -2.58 27.36
C GLY A 94 -10.54 -3.12 26.97
N PRO A 95 -10.93 -3.05 25.69
CA PRO A 95 -12.18 -3.64 25.21
C PRO A 95 -12.26 -5.16 25.35
N ILE A 96 -11.18 -5.90 25.08
CA ILE A 96 -11.19 -7.37 25.12
C ILE A 96 -11.17 -7.93 26.54
N GLN A 97 -10.49 -7.26 27.47
CA GLN A 97 -10.34 -7.72 28.84
C GLN A 97 -10.49 -6.52 29.79
N PRO A 98 -11.72 -6.06 30.04
CA PRO A 98 -11.96 -4.87 30.86
C PRO A 98 -11.61 -5.08 32.34
N THR A 99 -11.79 -6.30 32.86
CA THR A 99 -11.44 -6.72 34.22
C THR A 99 -10.53 -7.96 34.18
N GLU A 100 -9.72 -8.15 35.22
CA GLU A 100 -8.77 -9.25 35.26
C GLU A 100 -9.47 -10.61 35.21
N GLY A 101 -9.16 -11.41 34.18
CA GLY A 101 -9.74 -12.74 33.98
C GLY A 101 -11.05 -12.78 33.19
N ASP A 102 -11.75 -11.66 33.00
CA ASP A 102 -13.01 -11.60 32.24
C ASP A 102 -12.75 -11.08 30.83
N PHE A 103 -13.14 -11.85 29.81
CA PHE A 103 -12.91 -11.51 28.41
C PHE A 103 -14.22 -11.27 27.65
N GLU A 104 -14.25 -10.20 26.86
CA GLU A 104 -15.38 -9.76 26.05
C GLU A 104 -15.01 -9.79 24.56
N PHE A 105 -15.37 -10.87 23.86
CA PHE A 105 -15.04 -11.05 22.44
C PHE A 105 -16.10 -10.52 21.47
N GLY A 106 -17.35 -10.29 21.92
CA GLY A 106 -18.52 -10.14 21.04
C GLY A 106 -18.40 -9.08 19.93
N ASN A 107 -17.81 -7.92 20.22
CA ASN A 107 -17.63 -6.87 19.20
C ASN A 107 -16.60 -7.30 18.14
N THR A 108 -15.46 -7.84 18.57
CA THR A 108 -14.43 -8.29 17.63
C THR A 108 -14.87 -9.55 16.87
N ASP A 109 -15.59 -10.47 17.52
CA ASP A 109 -16.21 -11.63 16.86
C ASP A 109 -17.16 -11.17 15.76
N SER A 110 -17.97 -10.14 16.01
CA SER A 110 -18.87 -9.57 15.00
C SER A 110 -18.11 -9.00 13.80
N VAL A 111 -16.90 -8.45 14.00
CA VAL A 111 -16.02 -8.03 12.91
C VAL A 111 -15.44 -9.24 12.19
N ALA A 112 -14.90 -10.23 12.92
CA ALA A 112 -14.32 -11.44 12.35
C ALA A 112 -15.33 -12.23 11.50
N ASP A 113 -16.56 -12.41 11.98
CA ASP A 113 -17.65 -13.06 11.25
C ASP A 113 -17.95 -12.35 9.91
N ARG A 114 -17.94 -11.01 9.92
CA ARG A 114 -18.17 -10.23 8.70
C ARG A 114 -17.02 -10.33 7.72
N VAL A 115 -15.79 -10.37 8.24
CA VAL A 115 -14.57 -10.56 7.44
C VAL A 115 -14.57 -11.92 6.77
N ASP A 116 -14.91 -12.98 7.50
CA ASP A 116 -15.05 -14.34 6.95
C ASP A 116 -16.17 -14.42 5.91
N ALA A 117 -17.35 -13.88 6.21
CA ALA A 117 -18.49 -13.86 5.29
C ALA A 117 -18.19 -13.17 3.96
N ASN A 118 -17.32 -12.15 3.98
CA ASN A 118 -16.90 -11.43 2.78
C ASN A 118 -15.68 -12.06 2.08
N GLY A 119 -15.06 -13.10 2.67
CA GLY A 119 -13.83 -13.70 2.16
C GLY A 119 -12.64 -12.74 2.19
N GLN A 120 -12.58 -11.89 3.20
CA GLN A 120 -11.48 -10.95 3.45
C GLN A 120 -10.48 -11.59 4.43
N MET A 121 -9.22 -11.14 4.38
CA MET A 121 -8.21 -11.51 5.37
C MET A 121 -8.40 -10.70 6.65
N PHE A 122 -7.97 -11.22 7.80
CA PHE A 122 -8.05 -10.53 9.08
C PHE A 122 -6.65 -10.23 9.63
N ARG A 123 -6.30 -8.97 9.88
CA ARG A 123 -5.14 -8.65 10.76
C ARG A 123 -5.69 -8.29 12.11
N CYS A 124 -5.14 -8.93 13.12
CA CYS A 124 -5.55 -8.74 14.49
C CYS A 124 -4.66 -7.68 15.16
N HIS A 125 -5.28 -6.77 15.91
CA HIS A 125 -4.69 -5.53 16.38
C HIS A 125 -5.35 -5.07 17.70
N ALA A 126 -4.64 -4.87 18.80
CA ALA A 126 -3.25 -5.19 19.08
C ALA A 126 -3.15 -5.71 20.53
N LEU A 127 -2.16 -6.55 20.80
CA LEU A 127 -2.08 -7.31 22.05
C LEU A 127 -1.46 -6.52 23.20
N THR A 128 -0.28 -5.93 22.96
CA THR A 128 0.45 -5.17 23.99
C THR A 128 0.70 -3.75 23.51
N TRP A 129 -0.09 -2.80 24.01
CA TRP A 129 0.03 -1.37 23.68
C TRP A 129 -0.09 -0.52 24.94
N HIS A 130 0.65 0.58 25.01
CA HIS A 130 0.62 1.49 26.16
C HIS A 130 -0.70 2.27 26.29
N SER A 131 -1.49 2.34 25.21
CA SER A 131 -2.78 3.03 25.15
C SER A 131 -3.94 2.04 25.18
N GLN A 132 -5.14 2.54 25.52
CA GLN A 132 -6.38 1.77 25.64
C GLN A 132 -6.24 0.52 26.53
N LEU A 133 -5.45 0.63 27.59
CA LEU A 133 -5.32 -0.42 28.62
C LEU A 133 -6.53 -0.42 29.56
N PRO A 134 -6.95 -1.59 30.05
CA PRO A 134 -7.93 -1.64 31.13
C PRO A 134 -7.31 -1.08 32.42
N THR A 135 -8.14 -0.52 33.29
CA THR A 135 -7.68 0.16 34.52
C THR A 135 -6.86 -0.76 35.42
N PHE A 136 -7.18 -2.06 35.48
CA PHE A 136 -6.44 -3.00 36.33
C PHE A 136 -4.99 -3.20 35.86
N VAL A 137 -4.72 -3.11 34.55
CA VAL A 137 -3.35 -3.15 34.02
C VAL A 137 -2.65 -1.81 34.26
N GLN A 138 -3.30 -0.71 33.91
CA GLN A 138 -2.71 0.63 34.00
C GLN A 138 -2.32 1.03 35.43
N ASN A 139 -3.20 0.72 36.39
CA ASN A 139 -3.09 1.15 37.80
C ASN A 139 -2.81 -0.02 38.76
N GLY A 140 -2.59 -1.22 38.24
CA GLY A 140 -2.28 -2.40 39.05
C GLY A 140 -0.94 -2.25 39.77
N THR A 141 -0.83 -2.90 40.93
CA THR A 141 0.45 -3.04 41.65
C THR A 141 1.14 -4.30 41.18
N TRP A 142 2.13 -4.13 40.31
CA TRP A 142 2.76 -5.21 39.60
C TRP A 142 4.17 -5.52 40.12
N THR A 143 4.48 -6.81 40.21
CA THR A 143 5.87 -7.30 40.21
C THR A 143 6.20 -7.79 38.81
N ARG A 144 7.47 -8.12 38.58
CA ARG A 144 7.91 -8.71 37.32
C ARG A 144 7.14 -10.00 37.01
N GLU A 145 6.92 -10.84 38.02
CA GLU A 145 6.23 -12.12 37.90
C GLU A 145 4.75 -11.92 37.60
N THR A 146 4.06 -11.05 38.34
CA THR A 146 2.60 -10.88 38.18
C THR A 146 2.24 -10.19 36.87
N LEU A 147 3.03 -9.21 36.40
CA LEU A 147 2.77 -8.58 35.10
C LEU A 147 3.14 -9.50 33.93
N THR A 148 4.20 -10.31 34.07
CA THR A 148 4.51 -11.34 33.07
C THR A 148 3.34 -12.31 32.91
N ALA A 149 2.80 -12.82 34.03
CA ALA A 149 1.64 -13.71 34.01
C ALA A 149 0.39 -13.05 33.41
N ALA A 150 0.14 -11.77 33.70
CA ALA A 150 -0.98 -11.02 33.12
C ALA A 150 -0.86 -10.87 31.59
N ILE A 151 0.33 -10.50 31.08
CA ILE A 151 0.60 -10.41 29.64
C ILE A 151 0.43 -11.78 28.98
N GLU A 152 1.02 -12.82 29.56
CA GLU A 152 0.94 -14.17 29.02
C GLU A 152 -0.50 -14.69 28.98
N ASN A 153 -1.27 -14.49 30.04
CA ASN A 153 -2.66 -14.89 30.12
C ASN A 153 -3.54 -14.13 29.10
N HIS A 154 -3.38 -12.81 29.02
CA HIS A 154 -4.10 -11.99 28.04
C HIS A 154 -3.80 -12.48 26.62
N ILE A 155 -2.53 -12.51 26.23
CA ILE A 155 -2.12 -12.90 24.89
C ILE A 155 -2.54 -14.33 24.55
N GLN A 156 -2.30 -15.29 25.44
CA GLN A 156 -2.65 -16.68 25.17
C GLN A 156 -4.16 -16.87 25.01
N THR A 157 -4.97 -16.19 25.83
CA THR A 157 -6.43 -16.29 25.74
C THR A 157 -6.94 -15.69 24.44
N VAL A 158 -6.52 -14.46 24.12
CA VAL A 158 -6.99 -13.73 22.93
C VAL A 158 -6.51 -14.39 21.63
N VAL A 159 -5.22 -14.73 21.54
CA VAL A 159 -4.66 -15.38 20.35
C VAL A 159 -5.23 -16.78 20.16
N SER A 160 -5.50 -17.53 21.24
CA SER A 160 -6.14 -18.85 21.13
C SER A 160 -7.59 -18.76 20.64
N HIS A 161 -8.33 -17.72 21.04
CA HIS A 161 -9.70 -17.48 20.57
C HIS A 161 -9.76 -17.24 19.05
N TYR A 162 -8.83 -16.45 18.51
CA TYR A 162 -8.75 -16.16 17.07
C TYR A 162 -7.76 -17.05 16.30
N LYS A 163 -7.35 -18.19 16.87
CA LYS A 163 -6.34 -19.07 16.29
C LYS A 163 -6.75 -19.53 14.89
N GLY A 164 -5.87 -19.32 13.92
CA GLY A 164 -6.09 -19.66 12.52
C GLY A 164 -6.99 -18.69 11.74
N GLN A 165 -7.60 -17.70 12.40
CA GLN A 165 -8.39 -16.64 11.74
C GLN A 165 -7.51 -15.43 11.39
N CYS A 166 -6.60 -15.05 12.30
CA CYS A 166 -5.68 -13.93 12.07
C CYS A 166 -4.57 -14.31 11.07
N TYR A 167 -4.49 -13.61 9.93
CA TYR A 167 -3.32 -13.65 9.06
C TYR A 167 -2.06 -13.20 9.81
N SER A 168 -2.20 -12.13 10.58
CA SER A 168 -1.13 -11.53 11.37
C SER A 168 -1.65 -10.90 12.65
N TRP A 169 -0.76 -10.77 13.65
CA TRP A 169 -0.97 -10.01 14.86
C TRP A 169 -0.01 -8.83 14.94
N ASP A 170 -0.53 -7.65 15.24
CA ASP A 170 0.26 -6.56 15.83
C ASP A 170 0.46 -6.89 17.33
N VAL A 171 1.58 -7.56 17.64
CA VAL A 171 1.84 -8.13 18.97
C VAL A 171 2.23 -7.05 19.97
N VAL A 172 3.16 -6.18 19.59
CA VAL A 172 3.51 -4.99 20.36
C VAL A 172 3.34 -3.77 19.47
N ASN A 173 2.63 -2.77 20.00
CA ASN A 173 2.36 -1.52 19.30
C ASN A 173 3.09 -0.35 19.99
N GLU A 174 3.76 0.51 19.21
CA GLU A 174 4.26 1.83 19.60
C GLU A 174 5.14 1.88 20.87
N ALA A 175 6.11 0.98 20.96
CA ALA A 175 7.03 0.88 22.10
C ALA A 175 8.11 1.98 22.13
N LEU A 176 8.10 2.93 21.19
CA LEU A 176 9.14 3.93 21.02
C LEU A 176 8.60 5.36 21.10
N ASN A 177 9.36 6.24 21.73
CA ASN A 177 9.22 7.69 21.60
C ASN A 177 9.73 8.17 20.23
N GLU A 178 9.47 9.43 19.90
CA GLU A 178 9.81 10.05 18.62
C GLU A 178 11.33 10.13 18.40
N ASN A 179 12.11 10.20 19.48
CA ASN A 179 13.57 10.17 19.46
C ASN A 179 14.16 8.75 19.41
N GLY A 180 13.34 7.71 19.35
CA GLY A 180 13.73 6.31 19.28
C GLY A 180 14.09 5.65 20.63
N THR A 181 13.96 6.35 21.77
CA THR A 181 14.06 5.67 23.08
C THR A 181 12.79 4.89 23.38
N PHE A 182 12.85 3.94 24.32
CA PHE A 182 11.66 3.20 24.75
C PHE A 182 10.65 4.11 25.41
N ARG A 183 9.38 3.93 25.05
CA ARG A 183 8.24 4.68 25.58
C ARG A 183 7.92 4.25 27.00
N ASP A 184 7.75 5.23 27.89
CA ASP A 184 7.29 4.96 29.25
C ASP A 184 5.91 4.29 29.23
N SER A 185 5.80 3.18 29.95
CA SER A 185 4.59 2.38 30.04
C SER A 185 4.65 1.52 31.30
N VAL A 186 3.53 0.98 31.76
CA VAL A 186 3.53 0.00 32.87
C VAL A 186 4.43 -1.20 32.55
N PHE A 187 4.44 -1.65 31.28
CA PHE A 187 5.29 -2.73 30.81
C PHE A 187 6.78 -2.40 30.96
N LEU A 188 7.22 -1.25 30.43
CA LEU A 188 8.62 -0.85 30.51
C LEU A 188 9.09 -0.63 31.96
N ARG A 189 8.27 0.02 32.79
CA ARG A 189 8.63 0.33 34.19
C ARG A 189 8.82 -0.91 35.04
N VAL A 190 8.03 -1.96 34.80
CA VAL A 190 8.05 -3.20 35.62
C VAL A 190 8.97 -4.26 35.03
N LEU A 191 8.98 -4.44 33.71
CA LEU A 191 9.69 -5.54 33.03
C LEU A 191 10.96 -5.09 32.31
N GLY A 192 11.24 -3.79 32.21
CA GLY A 192 12.25 -3.30 31.28
C GLY A 192 11.85 -3.64 29.84
N THR A 193 12.80 -4.00 28.98
CA THR A 193 12.51 -4.39 27.59
C THR A 193 12.00 -5.82 27.44
N ASP A 194 11.95 -6.60 28.52
CA ASP A 194 11.66 -8.03 28.45
C ASP A 194 10.20 -8.34 28.10
N TYR A 195 9.28 -7.38 28.27
CA TYR A 195 7.90 -7.54 27.80
C TYR A 195 7.81 -7.75 26.28
N LEU A 196 8.82 -7.29 25.52
CA LEU A 196 8.89 -7.47 24.07
C LEU A 196 8.99 -8.97 23.73
N PRO A 197 10.07 -9.71 24.06
CA PRO A 197 10.13 -11.14 23.78
C PRO A 197 9.05 -11.94 24.51
N ILE A 198 8.65 -11.56 25.74
CA ILE A 198 7.55 -12.23 26.46
C ILE A 198 6.26 -12.22 25.62
N SER A 199 5.88 -11.05 25.08
CA SER A 199 4.65 -10.92 24.29
C SER A 199 4.70 -11.78 23.02
N PHE A 200 5.82 -11.76 22.31
CA PHE A 200 5.99 -12.53 21.08
C PHE A 200 6.07 -14.05 21.32
N LEU A 201 6.70 -14.50 22.41
CA LEU A 201 6.70 -15.91 22.80
C LEU A 201 5.29 -16.40 23.13
N ALA A 202 4.52 -15.62 23.89
CA ALA A 202 3.14 -15.94 24.24
C ALA A 202 2.26 -16.06 22.98
N ALA A 203 2.38 -15.11 22.05
CA ALA A 203 1.62 -15.11 20.80
C ALA A 203 1.99 -16.32 19.91
N ALA A 204 3.29 -16.58 19.72
CA ALA A 204 3.77 -17.71 18.91
C ALA A 204 3.34 -19.06 19.49
N LYS A 205 3.28 -19.19 20.81
CA LYS A 205 2.83 -20.40 21.51
C LYS A 205 1.34 -20.66 21.28
N ALA A 206 0.51 -19.63 21.33
CA ALA A 206 -0.94 -19.74 21.16
C ALA A 206 -1.32 -20.04 19.69
N ASP A 207 -0.74 -19.30 18.75
CA ASP A 207 -0.90 -19.54 17.31
C ASP A 207 0.46 -19.54 16.59
N PRO A 208 1.03 -20.73 16.29
CA PRO A 208 2.30 -20.82 15.59
C PRO A 208 2.19 -20.46 14.10
N THR A 209 0.99 -20.29 13.54
CA THR A 209 0.77 -20.04 12.11
C THR A 209 0.60 -18.56 11.76
N ALA A 210 0.09 -17.75 12.70
CA ALA A 210 -0.07 -16.32 12.52
C ALA A 210 1.29 -15.60 12.41
N LYS A 211 1.39 -14.63 11.51
CA LYS A 211 2.58 -13.77 11.38
C LYS A 211 2.61 -12.76 12.53
N LEU A 212 3.75 -12.59 13.18
CA LEU A 212 3.90 -11.72 14.35
C LEU A 212 4.62 -10.41 13.99
N TYR A 213 3.96 -9.28 14.21
CA TYR A 213 4.44 -7.95 13.86
C TYR A 213 4.73 -7.09 15.09
N TYR A 214 5.79 -6.29 14.98
CA TYR A 214 5.90 -5.03 15.73
C TYR A 214 5.36 -3.90 14.85
N ASN A 215 4.49 -3.05 15.40
CA ASN A 215 3.82 -1.97 14.66
C ASN A 215 4.09 -0.59 15.30
N ASP A 216 4.40 0.42 14.48
CA ASP A 216 4.70 1.77 15.00
C ASP A 216 4.58 2.87 13.90
N PHE A 217 4.30 4.11 14.31
CA PHE A 217 4.31 5.30 13.43
C PHE A 217 5.69 5.94 13.32
N ASN A 218 5.86 6.85 12.37
CA ASN A 218 7.05 7.69 12.18
C ASN A 218 8.34 6.93 11.90
N LEU A 219 8.30 5.62 11.67
CA LEU A 219 9.48 4.86 11.25
C LEU A 219 9.94 5.34 9.87
N GLU A 220 8.97 5.68 9.02
CA GLU A 220 9.11 6.23 7.68
C GLU A 220 9.63 7.68 7.62
N THR A 221 9.48 8.46 8.71
CA THR A 221 9.86 9.88 8.79
C THR A 221 11.02 10.18 9.76
N SER A 222 11.32 9.27 10.70
CA SER A 222 12.36 9.46 11.73
C SER A 222 13.39 8.34 11.69
N GLN A 223 14.61 8.67 11.25
CA GLN A 223 15.73 7.72 11.26
C GLN A 223 16.00 7.19 12.67
N ARG A 224 15.93 8.06 13.69
CA ARG A 224 16.14 7.66 15.10
C ARG A 224 15.10 6.66 15.58
N LYS A 225 13.83 6.84 15.20
CA LYS A 225 12.76 5.91 15.57
C LYS A 225 12.89 4.59 14.81
N ALA A 226 13.26 4.62 13.53
CA ALA A 226 13.61 3.43 12.77
C ALA A 226 14.81 2.66 13.38
N ASP A 227 15.83 3.37 13.89
CA ASP A 227 16.95 2.72 14.62
C ASP A 227 16.46 2.07 15.92
N GLY A 228 15.49 2.67 16.61
CA GLY A 228 14.79 2.09 17.75
C GLY A 228 14.04 0.80 17.40
N ALA A 229 13.31 0.80 16.28
CA ALA A 229 12.60 -0.39 15.82
C ALA A 229 13.56 -1.53 15.46
N ALA A 230 14.71 -1.22 14.85
CA ALA A 230 15.76 -2.22 14.61
C ALA A 230 16.31 -2.82 15.91
N ARG A 231 16.45 -2.01 16.98
CA ARG A 231 16.82 -2.52 18.32
C ARG A 231 15.74 -3.44 18.90
N ILE A 232 14.46 -3.11 18.72
CA ILE A 232 13.35 -3.97 19.16
C ILE A 232 13.40 -5.34 18.47
N VAL A 233 13.61 -5.36 17.15
CA VAL A 233 13.78 -6.61 16.38
C VAL A 233 14.91 -7.46 16.97
N GLN A 234 16.04 -6.84 17.30
CA GLN A 234 17.17 -7.53 17.92
C GLN A 234 16.81 -8.09 19.32
N ILE A 235 16.18 -7.28 20.19
CA ILE A 235 15.76 -7.71 21.54
C ILE A 235 14.80 -8.89 21.48
N ILE A 236 13.83 -8.88 20.58
CA ILE A 236 12.85 -9.96 20.42
C ILE A 236 13.58 -11.26 20.00
N ARG A 237 14.51 -11.18 19.04
CA ARG A 237 15.31 -12.32 18.57
C ARG A 237 16.24 -12.86 19.64
N ASP A 238 16.92 -11.98 20.37
CA ASP A 238 17.83 -12.36 21.47
C ASP A 238 17.08 -13.01 22.63
N GLY A 239 15.82 -12.64 22.84
CA GLY A 239 14.90 -13.32 23.76
C GLY A 239 14.36 -14.66 23.25
N GLY A 240 14.82 -15.15 22.09
CA GLY A 240 14.41 -16.43 21.51
C GLY A 240 13.03 -16.41 20.84
N ALA A 241 12.43 -15.24 20.63
CA ALA A 241 11.09 -15.11 20.08
C ALA A 241 11.10 -14.91 18.56
N ARG A 242 10.06 -15.41 17.89
CA ARG A 242 9.82 -15.18 16.46
C ARG A 242 9.27 -13.78 16.23
N ILE A 243 9.81 -13.07 15.26
CA ILE A 243 9.22 -11.85 14.67
C ILE A 243 9.24 -12.00 13.16
N ASP A 244 8.08 -11.87 12.53
CA ASP A 244 7.87 -12.14 11.12
C ASP A 244 7.82 -10.86 10.29
N GLY A 245 7.39 -9.74 10.89
CA GLY A 245 7.28 -8.49 10.16
C GLY A 245 7.29 -7.21 10.99
N LEU A 246 7.36 -6.09 10.26
CA LEU A 246 7.25 -4.74 10.80
C LEU A 246 6.08 -3.99 10.15
N GLY A 247 5.18 -3.45 10.96
CA GLY A 247 4.11 -2.57 10.53
C GLY A 247 4.57 -1.11 10.59
N PHE A 248 4.48 -0.42 9.46
CA PHE A 248 4.68 1.01 9.36
C PHE A 248 3.31 1.66 9.31
N GLN A 249 2.89 2.33 10.39
CA GLN A 249 1.55 2.92 10.43
C GLN A 249 1.34 3.88 9.26
N ALA A 250 2.35 4.68 8.90
CA ALA A 250 2.30 5.61 7.79
C ALA A 250 1.15 6.64 7.92
N HIS A 251 0.97 7.16 9.13
CA HIS A 251 0.22 8.39 9.37
C HIS A 251 1.02 9.59 8.86
N LEU A 252 0.68 10.06 7.68
CA LEU A 252 1.45 11.05 6.93
C LEU A 252 0.66 12.36 6.80
N ARG A 253 1.30 13.37 6.21
CA ARG A 253 0.71 14.71 6.05
C ARG A 253 1.03 15.26 4.68
N VAL A 254 0.03 15.92 4.10
CA VAL A 254 0.12 16.51 2.77
C VAL A 254 1.29 17.48 2.68
N GLY A 255 2.15 17.31 1.68
CA GLY A 255 3.29 18.19 1.38
C GLY A 255 4.54 17.97 2.24
N ILE A 256 4.47 17.14 3.28
CA ILE A 256 5.64 16.74 4.09
C ILE A 256 5.85 15.21 4.14
N THR A 257 5.08 14.47 3.34
CA THR A 257 5.27 13.04 3.11
C THR A 257 6.65 12.79 2.47
N PRO A 258 7.46 11.83 2.96
CA PRO A 258 8.73 11.51 2.32
C PRO A 258 8.54 11.04 0.88
N SER A 259 9.53 11.31 0.02
CA SER A 259 9.50 10.82 -1.35
C SER A 259 9.43 9.29 -1.42
N GLN A 260 8.88 8.75 -2.51
CA GLN A 260 8.85 7.30 -2.75
C GLN A 260 10.22 6.64 -2.56
N ALA A 261 11.30 7.28 -3.02
CA ALA A 261 12.65 6.75 -2.89
C ALA A 261 13.09 6.63 -1.42
N ASN A 262 12.79 7.65 -0.60
CA ASN A 262 13.10 7.63 0.82
C ASN A 262 12.27 6.58 1.57
N LEU A 263 10.96 6.51 1.29
CA LEU A 263 10.09 5.47 1.85
C LEU A 263 10.59 4.07 1.48
N THR A 264 10.92 3.84 0.20
CA THR A 264 11.47 2.57 -0.29
C THR A 264 12.76 2.20 0.44
N ALA A 265 13.66 3.17 0.63
CA ALA A 265 14.91 2.95 1.35
C ALA A 265 14.64 2.55 2.80
N THR A 266 13.75 3.23 3.51
CA THR A 266 13.39 2.90 4.89
C THR A 266 12.75 1.52 5.01
N LEU A 267 11.78 1.19 4.15
CA LEU A 267 11.16 -0.14 4.13
C LEU A 267 12.21 -1.24 3.89
N LYS A 268 13.15 -1.01 2.97
CA LYS A 268 14.23 -1.96 2.66
C LYS A 268 15.10 -2.30 3.87
N ARG A 269 15.38 -1.31 4.73
CA ARG A 269 16.19 -1.53 5.95
C ARG A 269 15.69 -2.71 6.79
N PHE A 270 14.37 -2.92 6.85
CA PHE A 270 13.78 -4.00 7.63
C PHE A 270 13.60 -5.29 6.83
N THR A 271 13.38 -5.20 5.51
CA THR A 271 13.42 -6.41 4.68
C THR A 271 14.81 -7.01 4.57
N ASP A 272 15.86 -6.19 4.71
CA ASP A 272 17.26 -6.63 4.80
C ASP A 272 17.55 -7.37 6.13
N LEU A 273 16.69 -7.20 7.14
CA LEU A 273 16.67 -8.01 8.37
C LEU A 273 15.84 -9.29 8.22
N ASP A 274 15.47 -9.66 7.00
CA ASP A 274 14.62 -10.81 6.63
C ASP A 274 13.13 -10.68 7.02
N LEU A 275 12.67 -9.51 7.45
CA LEU A 275 11.26 -9.28 7.80
C LEU A 275 10.38 -9.00 6.58
N GLU A 276 9.09 -9.37 6.67
CA GLU A 276 8.06 -8.74 5.86
C GLU A 276 7.77 -7.32 6.39
N VAL A 277 7.32 -6.41 5.52
CA VAL A 277 6.86 -5.09 5.94
C VAL A 277 5.47 -4.81 5.38
N THR A 278 4.70 -3.95 6.04
CA THR A 278 3.39 -3.51 5.56
C THR A 278 3.20 -2.04 5.92
N LEU A 279 2.46 -1.30 5.08
CA LEU A 279 1.87 -0.04 5.53
C LEU A 279 0.58 -0.40 6.26
N SER A 280 0.51 -0.21 7.57
CA SER A 280 -0.54 -0.80 8.42
C SER A 280 -1.71 0.14 8.71
N GLU A 281 -1.52 1.45 8.63
CA GLU A 281 -2.52 2.45 9.07
C GLU A 281 -2.50 3.70 8.17
N LEU A 282 -2.33 3.52 6.86
CA LEU A 282 -2.07 4.60 5.92
C LEU A 282 -3.21 5.61 5.88
N ASP A 283 -2.90 6.85 6.25
CA ASP A 283 -3.72 8.05 6.01
C ASP A 283 -2.78 9.24 5.74
N ILE A 284 -3.24 10.25 4.98
CA ILE A 284 -2.41 11.41 4.63
C ILE A 284 -3.20 12.68 4.88
N ALA A 285 -3.08 13.24 6.08
CA ALA A 285 -3.90 14.36 6.53
C ALA A 285 -3.55 15.68 5.86
N HIS A 286 -4.58 16.43 5.46
CA HIS A 286 -4.42 17.85 5.16
C HIS A 286 -4.11 18.60 6.46
N THR A 287 -3.22 19.58 6.36
CA THR A 287 -2.84 20.44 7.50
C THR A 287 -3.69 21.70 7.63
N LYS A 288 -4.56 21.94 6.65
CA LYS A 288 -5.52 23.05 6.60
C LYS A 288 -6.79 22.58 5.91
N LEU A 289 -7.94 22.94 6.49
CA LEU A 289 -9.26 22.65 5.93
C LEU A 289 -10.05 23.96 5.70
N PRO A 290 -10.89 24.05 4.64
CA PRO A 290 -11.00 23.07 3.56
C PRO A 290 -9.72 23.02 2.72
N ALA A 291 -9.39 21.83 2.20
CA ALA A 291 -8.23 21.63 1.34
C ALA A 291 -8.38 22.41 0.01
N SER A 292 -7.30 23.01 -0.48
CA SER A 292 -7.29 23.60 -1.82
C SER A 292 -7.21 22.52 -2.91
N GLU A 293 -7.46 22.89 -4.17
CA GLU A 293 -7.26 21.96 -5.30
C GLU A 293 -5.79 21.48 -5.39
N ASP A 294 -4.84 22.38 -5.10
CA ASP A 294 -3.41 22.05 -5.06
C ASP A 294 -3.10 21.06 -3.92
N ASP A 295 -3.69 21.24 -2.73
CA ASP A 295 -3.50 20.31 -1.61
C ASP A 295 -4.10 18.94 -1.93
N LEU A 296 -5.27 18.88 -2.58
CA LEU A 296 -5.89 17.62 -3.04
C LEU A 296 -5.02 16.89 -4.07
N ALA A 297 -4.39 17.63 -5.00
CA ALA A 297 -3.45 17.07 -5.97
C ALA A 297 -2.15 16.60 -5.29
N GLN A 298 -1.66 17.33 -4.28
CA GLN A 298 -0.50 16.93 -3.51
C GLN A 298 -0.78 15.68 -2.67
N GLN A 299 -1.94 15.57 -2.04
CA GLN A 299 -2.37 14.36 -1.34
C GLN A 299 -2.35 13.14 -2.27
N ALA A 300 -2.81 13.30 -3.51
CA ALA A 300 -2.76 12.22 -4.51
C ALA A 300 -1.32 11.78 -4.83
N THR A 301 -0.40 12.74 -4.93
CA THR A 301 1.04 12.47 -5.15
C THR A 301 1.67 11.76 -3.95
N ASP A 302 1.29 12.15 -2.73
CA ASP A 302 1.79 11.57 -1.50
C ASP A 302 1.31 10.12 -1.33
N TYR A 303 0.04 9.83 -1.65
CA TYR A 303 -0.50 8.47 -1.66
C TYR A 303 0.20 7.59 -2.71
N VAL A 304 0.44 8.12 -3.92
CA VAL A 304 1.23 7.42 -4.96
C VAL A 304 2.65 7.13 -4.47
N SER A 305 3.26 8.05 -3.72
CA SER A 305 4.61 7.84 -3.17
C SER A 305 4.64 6.71 -2.14
N ALA A 306 3.66 6.66 -1.23
CA ALA A 306 3.56 5.60 -0.22
C ALA A 306 3.26 4.24 -0.84
N VAL A 307 2.23 4.16 -1.70
CA VAL A 307 1.85 2.90 -2.38
C VAL A 307 2.98 2.42 -3.30
N GLY A 308 3.58 3.34 -4.06
CA GLY A 308 4.72 3.06 -4.94
C GLY A 308 5.94 2.53 -4.19
N ALA A 309 6.18 2.99 -2.96
CA ALA A 309 7.27 2.49 -2.14
C ALA A 309 7.04 1.03 -1.74
N CYS A 310 5.82 0.66 -1.34
CA CYS A 310 5.50 -0.73 -1.05
C CYS A 310 5.61 -1.62 -2.30
N LEU A 311 5.12 -1.13 -3.45
CA LEU A 311 5.28 -1.85 -4.74
C LEU A 311 6.75 -2.13 -5.07
N ALA A 312 7.64 -1.17 -4.82
CA ALA A 312 9.07 -1.28 -5.12
C ALA A 312 9.85 -2.24 -4.18
N VAL A 313 9.29 -2.62 -3.03
CA VAL A 313 9.94 -3.51 -2.05
C VAL A 313 9.28 -4.88 -2.10
N PRO A 314 9.96 -5.96 -2.57
CA PRO A 314 9.34 -7.27 -2.75
C PRO A 314 8.66 -7.83 -1.49
N LYS A 315 9.30 -7.67 -0.32
CA LYS A 315 8.78 -8.10 0.99
C LYS A 315 7.86 -7.07 1.66
N CYS A 316 7.51 -5.97 0.99
CA CYS A 316 6.36 -5.18 1.40
C CYS A 316 5.10 -5.87 0.88
N VAL A 317 4.37 -6.54 1.77
CA VAL A 317 3.31 -7.48 1.41
C VAL A 317 1.94 -6.81 1.31
N GLY A 318 1.77 -5.66 1.97
CA GLY A 318 0.46 -5.14 2.32
C GLY A 318 0.37 -3.64 2.47
N ILE A 319 -0.84 -3.13 2.25
CA ILE A 319 -1.26 -1.78 2.63
C ILE A 319 -2.62 -1.90 3.31
N THR A 320 -2.81 -1.22 4.44
CA THR A 320 -4.11 -1.02 5.08
C THR A 320 -4.29 0.48 5.30
N VAL A 321 -5.43 1.02 4.88
CA VAL A 321 -5.79 2.42 5.18
C VAL A 321 -6.51 2.51 6.52
N TRP A 322 -6.23 3.54 7.32
CA TRP A 322 -6.86 3.72 8.63
C TRP A 322 -8.17 4.51 8.47
N GLN A 323 -9.25 3.75 8.24
CA GLN A 323 -10.51 4.17 7.62
C GLN A 323 -10.35 4.61 6.16
N PHE A 324 -11.23 4.13 5.28
CA PHE A 324 -11.19 4.48 3.87
C PHE A 324 -11.90 5.80 3.55
N THR A 325 -12.71 6.31 4.48
CA THR A 325 -13.54 7.52 4.32
C THR A 325 -13.29 8.56 5.40
N ASP A 326 -13.27 9.83 4.98
CA ASP A 326 -13.12 10.98 5.88
C ASP A 326 -14.25 11.05 6.95
N LYS A 327 -15.40 10.39 6.71
CA LYS A 327 -16.56 10.37 7.63
C LYS A 327 -16.22 9.80 9.01
N TYR A 328 -15.37 8.78 9.04
CA TYR A 328 -15.04 8.02 10.24
C TYR A 328 -13.57 8.15 10.63
N SER A 329 -12.83 9.04 9.98
CA SER A 329 -11.41 9.26 10.29
C SER A 329 -11.24 9.72 11.75
N TRP A 330 -10.30 9.09 12.44
CA TRP A 330 -9.88 9.45 13.79
C TRP A 330 -9.22 10.84 13.88
N ILE A 331 -8.61 11.30 12.79
CA ILE A 331 -7.70 12.45 12.77
C ILE A 331 -8.32 13.74 13.31
N PRO A 332 -9.54 14.16 12.90
CA PRO A 332 -10.11 15.42 13.40
C PRO A 332 -10.33 15.43 14.91
N SER A 333 -10.58 14.27 15.52
CA SER A 333 -10.78 14.14 16.96
C SER A 333 -9.47 14.16 17.75
N THR A 334 -8.39 13.60 17.18
CA THR A 334 -7.06 13.55 17.80
C THR A 334 -6.26 14.83 17.54
N PHE A 335 -6.38 15.40 16.35
CA PHE A 335 -5.62 16.55 15.86
C PHE A 335 -6.56 17.62 15.30
N PRO A 336 -7.16 18.47 16.14
CA PRO A 336 -8.07 19.51 15.69
C PRO A 336 -7.46 20.40 14.60
N GLY A 337 -8.19 20.55 13.49
CA GLY A 337 -7.76 21.33 12.32
C GLY A 337 -7.06 20.51 11.22
N LEU A 338 -6.68 19.26 11.50
CA LEU A 338 -6.26 18.29 10.49
C LEU A 338 -7.45 17.39 10.11
N GLY A 339 -7.42 16.84 8.90
CA GLY A 339 -8.46 15.92 8.44
C GLY A 339 -8.40 15.66 6.94
N ASP A 340 -9.55 15.27 6.38
CA ASP A 340 -9.72 14.87 4.98
C ASP A 340 -8.58 13.95 4.48
N ALA A 341 -8.18 12.97 5.30
CA ALA A 341 -6.96 12.19 5.09
C ALA A 341 -7.13 10.93 4.25
N CYS A 342 -8.36 10.46 4.08
CA CYS A 342 -8.68 9.15 3.52
C CYS A 342 -8.81 9.20 1.98
N LEU A 343 -9.05 8.04 1.35
CA LEU A 343 -9.23 7.93 -0.11
C LEU A 343 -10.64 8.34 -0.59
N PHE A 344 -11.62 8.35 0.31
CA PHE A 344 -13.00 8.74 0.05
C PHE A 344 -13.39 9.93 0.92
N THR A 345 -14.23 10.81 0.38
CA THR A 345 -14.83 11.91 1.15
C THR A 345 -15.82 11.39 2.18
N ALA A 346 -16.26 12.25 3.09
CA ALA A 346 -17.28 11.92 4.09
C ALA A 346 -18.64 11.46 3.49
N ASN A 347 -18.89 11.73 2.20
CA ASN A 347 -20.07 11.30 1.47
C ASN A 347 -19.81 10.08 0.57
N PHE A 348 -18.73 9.34 0.81
CA PHE A 348 -18.34 8.13 0.07
C PHE A 348 -18.00 8.36 -1.42
N THR A 349 -17.62 9.59 -1.78
CA THR A 349 -17.11 9.88 -3.13
C THR A 349 -15.61 9.66 -3.17
N LYS A 350 -15.11 8.96 -4.20
CA LYS A 350 -13.67 8.76 -4.44
C LYS A 350 -12.97 10.11 -4.65
N LYS A 351 -11.86 10.34 -3.95
CA LYS A 351 -11.04 11.56 -4.05
C LYS A 351 -10.00 11.44 -5.18
N PRO A 352 -9.35 12.53 -5.61
CA PRO A 352 -8.22 12.47 -6.54
C PRO A 352 -7.14 11.45 -6.13
N ALA A 353 -6.89 11.33 -4.81
CA ALA A 353 -5.97 10.34 -4.27
C ALA A 353 -6.35 8.89 -4.59
N TYR A 354 -7.65 8.54 -4.53
CA TYR A 354 -8.12 7.22 -4.93
C TYR A 354 -7.75 6.90 -6.37
N PHE A 355 -8.09 7.79 -7.30
CA PHE A 355 -7.86 7.55 -8.73
C PHE A 355 -6.37 7.50 -9.07
N ALA A 356 -5.54 8.30 -8.38
CA ALA A 356 -4.10 8.25 -8.55
C ALA A 356 -3.51 6.88 -8.11
N VAL A 357 -3.97 6.34 -6.98
CA VAL A 357 -3.59 4.99 -6.52
C VAL A 357 -4.09 3.93 -7.50
N GLU A 358 -5.37 3.98 -7.88
CA GLU A 358 -5.96 3.02 -8.84
C GLU A 358 -5.17 2.96 -10.16
N ASN A 359 -4.83 4.13 -10.72
CA ASN A 359 -4.06 4.23 -11.96
C ASN A 359 -2.65 3.67 -11.82
N LEU A 360 -1.96 3.96 -10.71
CA LEU A 360 -0.65 3.36 -10.42
C LEU A 360 -0.74 1.84 -10.36
N LEU A 361 -1.73 1.30 -9.62
CA LEU A 361 -1.90 -0.14 -9.46
C LEU A 361 -2.23 -0.82 -10.78
N LEU A 362 -3.10 -0.22 -11.60
CA LEU A 362 -3.43 -0.72 -12.92
C LEU A 362 -2.19 -0.80 -13.82
N ALA A 363 -1.40 0.26 -13.89
CA ALA A 363 -0.19 0.30 -14.72
C ALA A 363 0.84 -0.78 -14.30
N VAL A 364 1.02 -0.99 -12.99
CA VAL A 364 1.93 -2.04 -12.50
C VAL A 364 1.36 -3.43 -12.76
N ALA A 365 0.07 -3.65 -12.53
CA ALA A 365 -0.59 -4.93 -12.81
C ALA A 365 -0.50 -5.33 -14.29
N GLU A 366 -0.69 -4.38 -15.20
CA GLU A 366 -0.52 -4.60 -16.65
C GLU A 366 0.92 -4.94 -17.00
N SER A 367 1.88 -4.24 -16.39
CA SER A 367 3.31 -4.52 -16.56
C SER A 367 3.68 -5.94 -16.09
N VAL A 368 3.16 -6.36 -14.92
CA VAL A 368 3.36 -7.73 -14.41
C VAL A 368 2.74 -8.75 -15.34
N ARG A 369 1.51 -8.52 -15.81
CA ARG A 369 0.82 -9.40 -16.75
C ARG A 369 1.62 -9.58 -18.04
N ALA A 370 2.13 -8.50 -18.64
CA ALA A 370 2.92 -8.55 -19.87
C ALA A 370 4.24 -9.32 -19.73
N VAL A 371 4.85 -9.27 -18.54
CA VAL A 371 6.04 -10.08 -18.22
C VAL A 371 5.68 -11.56 -18.09
N VAL A 372 4.57 -11.88 -17.41
CA VAL A 372 4.12 -13.27 -17.21
C VAL A 372 3.59 -13.92 -18.49
N SER A 373 2.88 -13.17 -19.34
CA SER A 373 2.33 -13.66 -20.62
C SER A 373 3.40 -13.89 -21.69
N GLY A 374 4.65 -13.45 -21.46
CA GLY A 374 5.70 -13.49 -22.47
C GLY A 374 5.49 -12.50 -23.62
N GLU A 375 4.49 -11.63 -23.54
CA GLU A 375 4.25 -10.56 -24.52
C GLU A 375 5.41 -9.56 -24.55
N ALA A 376 6.08 -9.35 -23.40
CA ALA A 376 7.34 -8.60 -23.32
C ALA A 376 8.51 -9.27 -24.09
N ALA A 377 8.46 -10.58 -24.32
CA ALA A 377 9.46 -11.32 -25.10
C ALA A 377 9.09 -11.44 -26.60
N GLY A 378 7.80 -11.35 -26.95
CA GLY A 378 7.31 -11.36 -28.33
C GLY A 378 7.72 -10.11 -29.14
N ALA A 379 7.83 -8.96 -28.46
CA ALA A 379 8.27 -7.70 -29.07
C ALA A 379 9.77 -7.68 -29.45
N ILE A 380 10.57 -8.61 -28.92
CA ILE A 380 12.01 -8.75 -29.24
C ILE A 380 12.27 -9.78 -30.35
N ASN A 381 11.40 -10.79 -30.48
CA ASN A 381 11.50 -11.81 -31.54
C ASN A 381 10.76 -11.45 -32.83
N GLY A 382 9.73 -10.58 -32.77
CA GLY A 382 9.00 -10.12 -33.96
C GLY A 382 9.81 -9.20 -34.88
N THR A 383 10.91 -8.61 -34.39
CA THR A 383 11.76 -7.67 -35.15
C THR A 383 12.94 -8.35 -35.84
N LEU A 384 13.15 -9.66 -35.65
CA LEU A 384 14.23 -10.42 -36.27
C LEU A 384 13.76 -11.43 -37.34
N ALA A 385 12.45 -11.51 -37.61
CA ALA A 385 11.87 -12.35 -38.65
C ALA A 385 11.10 -11.49 -39.68
N GLY A 386 11.80 -10.57 -40.34
CA GLY A 386 11.23 -9.74 -41.40
C GLY A 386 12.33 -8.94 -42.08
N GLY A 387 12.81 -9.42 -43.22
CA GLY A 387 13.90 -8.82 -43.96
C GLY A 387 13.62 -7.39 -44.46
N GLY A 388 14.64 -6.54 -44.32
CA GLY A 388 14.96 -5.49 -45.28
C GLY A 388 14.06 -4.26 -45.33
N ASN A 389 14.24 -3.31 -44.41
CA ASN A 389 14.42 -1.90 -44.78
C ASN A 389 14.97 -1.08 -43.60
N ARG A 390 16.08 -0.36 -43.80
CA ARG A 390 16.61 0.59 -42.80
C ARG A 390 15.85 1.90 -42.95
N ASN A 391 14.89 2.16 -42.06
CA ASN A 391 14.48 3.48 -41.57
C ASN A 391 13.34 3.30 -40.54
N GLY A 392 13.64 3.40 -39.24
CA GLY A 392 12.64 3.20 -38.20
C GLY A 392 13.19 3.23 -36.78
N SER A 393 14.03 4.21 -36.43
CA SER A 393 14.38 4.50 -35.04
C SER A 393 13.39 5.51 -34.46
N SER A 394 12.24 5.04 -34.00
CA SER A 394 11.26 5.87 -33.28
C SER A 394 10.33 4.94 -32.53
N LEU A 395 10.65 4.64 -31.27
CA LEU A 395 9.69 4.22 -30.23
C LEU A 395 10.32 4.01 -28.84
N ILE A 396 11.42 4.69 -28.47
CA ILE A 396 11.79 4.87 -27.05
C ILE A 396 12.51 6.23 -26.91
N ALA A 397 11.74 7.31 -26.93
CA ALA A 397 12.20 8.63 -26.48
C ALA A 397 10.98 9.56 -26.36
N ASN A 398 10.26 9.50 -25.24
CA ASN A 398 9.46 10.63 -24.74
C ASN A 398 9.01 10.37 -23.30
N MET A 399 9.96 10.43 -22.37
CA MET A 399 9.69 10.78 -20.97
C MET A 399 10.83 11.68 -20.45
N THR A 400 11.03 12.83 -21.08
CA THR A 400 11.79 13.96 -20.50
C THR A 400 11.53 15.20 -21.35
N ALA A 401 10.37 15.85 -21.17
CA ALA A 401 10.15 17.22 -21.65
C ALA A 401 9.00 17.90 -20.91
N ALA A 402 9.18 18.19 -19.62
CA ALA A 402 8.45 19.25 -18.94
C ALA A 402 9.36 19.82 -17.85
N GLY A 403 9.94 21.00 -18.11
CA GLY A 403 10.71 21.76 -17.12
C GLY A 403 12.07 22.21 -17.60
N ARG A 404 12.12 23.25 -18.44
CA ARG A 404 13.07 24.37 -18.30
C ARG A 404 12.87 25.42 -19.40
N ALA A 405 12.32 26.56 -18.99
CA ALA A 405 12.74 27.85 -19.52
C ALA A 405 13.53 28.56 -18.42
N GLY A 406 14.67 29.17 -18.76
CA GLY A 406 15.50 29.97 -17.85
C GLY A 406 16.94 29.48 -17.76
N GLY A 407 17.84 30.18 -18.46
CA GLY A 407 19.23 29.80 -18.67
C GLY A 407 20.20 30.06 -17.52
N GLY A 408 21.44 29.60 -17.72
CA GLY A 408 22.59 29.84 -16.86
C GLY A 408 23.65 28.76 -17.06
N GLU A 409 24.74 29.12 -17.75
CA GLU A 409 25.93 28.29 -17.98
C GLU A 409 26.59 27.85 -16.66
N TYR A 410 27.00 26.59 -16.53
CA TYR A 410 28.21 26.22 -15.78
C TYR A 410 28.78 24.88 -16.30
N ARG A 411 30.10 24.87 -16.48
CA ARG A 411 30.93 23.77 -17.04
C ARG A 411 31.17 22.64 -16.03
N GLY A 412 31.04 21.39 -16.50
CA GLY A 412 32.01 20.29 -16.32
C GLY A 412 31.89 19.33 -15.14
N VAL A 413 31.47 18.07 -15.38
CA VAL A 413 31.90 16.81 -14.69
C VAL A 413 31.75 15.62 -15.68
N PRO A 414 32.63 14.58 -15.68
CA PRO A 414 32.78 13.61 -16.79
C PRO A 414 31.79 12.43 -16.85
N SER A 415 31.68 11.85 -18.05
CA SER A 415 30.78 10.78 -18.50
C SER A 415 31.07 9.38 -17.94
N SER A 416 30.75 9.13 -16.66
CA SER A 416 30.72 7.76 -16.10
C SER A 416 29.41 7.34 -15.42
N ALA A 417 28.39 8.21 -15.37
CA ALA A 417 27.10 7.89 -14.73
C ALA A 417 26.06 7.20 -15.65
N ALA A 418 26.29 7.14 -16.97
CA ALA A 418 25.34 6.55 -17.91
C ALA A 418 25.54 5.04 -18.14
N ALA A 419 26.67 4.46 -17.71
CA ALA A 419 26.97 3.04 -17.91
C ALA A 419 26.44 2.14 -16.75
N ASP A 420 26.29 2.67 -15.53
CA ASP A 420 25.84 1.91 -14.35
C ASP A 420 24.33 1.57 -14.39
N MET A 421 23.51 2.39 -15.04
CA MET A 421 22.06 2.13 -15.17
C MET A 421 21.76 0.93 -16.08
N THR A 422 22.59 0.69 -17.10
CA THR A 422 22.48 -0.48 -18.00
C THR A 422 22.85 -1.79 -17.32
N GLN A 423 23.78 -1.77 -16.36
CA GLN A 423 24.15 -2.97 -15.59
C GLN A 423 23.07 -3.38 -14.59
N ARG A 424 22.34 -2.43 -13.99
CA ARG A 424 21.26 -2.72 -13.02
C ARG A 424 20.02 -3.36 -13.67
N GLY A 425 19.71 -3.03 -14.92
CA GLY A 425 18.64 -3.70 -15.68
C GLY A 425 18.94 -5.18 -15.98
N VAL A 426 20.21 -5.54 -16.17
CA VAL A 426 20.65 -6.92 -16.41
C VAL A 426 20.61 -7.77 -15.12
N VAL A 427 20.77 -7.15 -13.95
CA VAL A 427 20.66 -7.83 -12.64
C VAL A 427 19.22 -8.24 -12.34
N ILE A 428 18.23 -7.38 -12.66
CA ILE A 428 16.80 -7.69 -12.53
C ILE A 428 16.42 -8.86 -13.45
N TYR A 429 16.90 -8.87 -14.69
CA TYR A 429 16.69 -9.97 -15.63
C TYR A 429 17.26 -11.31 -15.13
N ARG A 430 18.44 -11.31 -14.50
CA ARG A 430 19.06 -12.53 -13.94
C ARG A 430 18.36 -13.05 -12.68
N ALA A 431 17.80 -12.17 -11.85
CA ALA A 431 17.06 -12.54 -10.64
C ALA A 431 15.70 -13.20 -10.98
N VAL A 432 14.96 -12.62 -11.92
CA VAL A 432 13.68 -13.16 -12.39
C VAL A 432 13.87 -14.50 -13.10
N LYS A 433 14.91 -14.63 -13.95
CA LYS A 433 15.23 -15.89 -14.64
C LYS A 433 15.64 -17.02 -13.69
N ARG A 434 16.31 -16.71 -12.57
CA ARG A 434 16.67 -17.72 -11.54
C ARG A 434 15.46 -18.18 -10.72
N LEU A 435 14.47 -17.32 -10.50
CA LEU A 435 13.23 -17.67 -9.79
C LEU A 435 12.35 -18.61 -10.62
N VAL A 436 12.21 -18.32 -11.92
CA VAL A 436 11.39 -19.12 -12.85
C VAL A 436 11.98 -20.52 -13.07
N LEU A 437 13.31 -20.65 -13.19
CA LEU A 437 13.95 -21.96 -13.40
C LEU A 437 13.95 -22.86 -12.15
N ARG A 438 13.92 -22.29 -10.93
CA ARG A 438 13.80 -23.09 -9.69
C ARG A 438 12.37 -23.57 -9.41
N GLY A 439 11.35 -22.85 -9.91
CA GLY A 439 9.95 -23.25 -9.77
C GLY A 439 9.50 -24.36 -10.74
N MET A 440 10.23 -24.59 -11.83
CA MET A 440 9.85 -25.56 -12.89
C MET A 440 10.36 -27.00 -12.65
N TRP A 441 11.09 -27.27 -11.56
CA TRP A 441 11.62 -28.61 -11.23
C TRP A 441 11.18 -29.15 -9.86
N SER A 442 10.00 -28.78 -9.38
CA SER A 442 9.35 -29.53 -8.29
C SER A 442 7.83 -29.55 -8.43
N ARG A 443 7.31 -30.47 -9.25
CA ARG A 443 5.99 -31.12 -9.07
C ARG A 443 5.68 -32.05 -10.25
N THR A 444 6.01 -33.32 -10.07
CA THR A 444 5.35 -34.51 -10.63
C THR A 444 6.04 -35.68 -9.92
N LEU A 445 5.42 -36.33 -8.93
CA LEU A 445 4.53 -37.48 -9.10
C LEU A 445 3.60 -37.65 -7.87
N SER A 446 2.42 -38.24 -8.08
CA SER A 446 1.32 -38.45 -7.12
C SER A 446 1.44 -39.80 -6.36
N PRO A 447 0.53 -40.14 -5.42
CA PRO A 447 0.76 -41.08 -4.32
C PRO A 447 0.28 -42.51 -4.60
N SER A 448 0.97 -43.50 -4.03
CA SER A 448 0.36 -44.79 -3.70
C SER A 448 1.17 -45.61 -2.69
N GLN A 449 0.46 -46.04 -1.64
CA GLN A 449 0.64 -47.27 -0.85
C GLN A 449 1.75 -47.35 0.22
N GLN A 450 1.32 -47.38 1.49
CA GLN A 450 1.97 -48.17 2.55
C GLN A 450 1.83 -49.67 2.25
N PRO A 451 2.75 -50.51 2.77
CA PRO A 451 2.49 -51.17 4.05
C PRO A 451 3.69 -51.19 5.02
N ALA A 452 3.38 -51.61 6.25
CA ALA A 452 4.20 -51.74 7.45
C ALA A 452 5.52 -52.54 7.29
N ASP A 453 6.54 -52.17 8.08
CA ASP A 453 7.16 -53.08 9.07
C ASP A 453 8.24 -52.42 9.96
N ARG A 454 8.09 -52.64 11.27
CA ARG A 454 9.06 -53.02 12.32
C ARG A 454 10.47 -52.38 12.47
N LEU A 455 10.76 -52.11 13.76
CA LEU A 455 12.03 -52.30 14.51
C LEU A 455 13.20 -51.35 14.21
N PHE A 456 13.41 -50.32 15.04
CA PHE A 456 14.25 -50.27 16.26
C PHE A 456 14.28 -48.84 16.80
#